data_AF-A0A060QH30-F1
#
_entry.id   AF-A0A060QH30-F1
#
_cell.length_a   1.000
_cell.length_b   1.000
_cell.length_c   1.000
_cell.angle_alpha   90.00
_cell.angle_beta   90.00
_cell.angle_gamma   90.00
#
_symmetry.space_group_name_H-M   'P 1'
#
loop_
_entity.id
_entity.type
_entity.pdbx_description
1 polymer ?
#
loop_
_entity_poly.entity_id
_entity_poly.type
_entity_poly.pdbx_seq_one_letter_code
_entity_poly.pdbx_strand_id
1 'polypeptide(L)' 'MTQQLFAIRNEKRRTIERFPTYAEAERAASRRCRSLRVSVPVYRNRTHLATVYPGADKGLLVFLTTAGSRII' A
#
# COMPACT_ATOMS: atom_id res chain seq x y z
N MET A 1 -13.28 -12.52 15.86
CA MET A 1 -12.88 -12.42 14.45
C MET A 1 -12.23 -11.07 14.20
N THR A 2 -10.91 -11.00 14.06
CA THR A 2 -10.21 -9.75 13.71
C THR A 2 -10.51 -9.41 12.26
N GLN A 3 -11.27 -8.35 12.01
CA GLN A 3 -11.54 -7.91 10.64
C GLN A 3 -10.23 -7.52 9.98
N GLN A 4 -9.83 -8.22 8.92
CA GLN A 4 -8.69 -7.83 8.10
C GLN A 4 -9.08 -6.63 7.24
N LEU A 5 -8.92 -5.44 7.82
CA LEU A 5 -9.40 -4.18 7.25
C LEU A 5 -8.45 -3.62 6.20
N PHE A 6 -7.17 -4.01 6.18
CA PHE A 6 -6.16 -3.43 5.30
C PHE A 6 -5.81 -4.38 4.15
N ALA A 7 -5.52 -3.84 2.97
CA ALA A 7 -5.20 -4.64 1.81
C ALA A 7 -4.22 -3.94 0.87
N ILE A 8 -3.30 -4.72 0.31
CA ILE A 8 -2.50 -4.30 -0.83
C ILE A 8 -3.22 -4.74 -2.11
N ARG A 9 -3.23 -3.88 -3.14
CA ARG A 9 -3.80 -4.20 -4.44
C ARG A 9 -2.76 -4.10 -5.55
N ASN A 10 -2.95 -4.86 -6.62
CA ASN A 10 -2.17 -4.69 -7.85
C ASN A 10 -2.78 -3.59 -8.75
N GLU A 11 -2.11 -3.29 -9.87
CA GLU A 11 -2.56 -2.31 -10.87
C GLU A 11 -3.95 -2.63 -11.44
N LYS A 12 -4.31 -3.92 -11.50
CA LYS A 12 -5.65 -4.40 -11.90
C LYS A 12 -6.68 -4.30 -10.77
N ARG A 13 -6.38 -3.58 -9.68
CA ARG A 13 -7.21 -3.40 -8.48
C ARG A 13 -7.58 -4.69 -7.74
N ARG A 14 -6.94 -5.82 -8.04
CA ARG A 14 -7.16 -7.09 -7.31
C ARG A 14 -6.39 -7.06 -6.00
N THR A 15 -7.03 -7.52 -4.93
CA THR A 15 -6.38 -7.72 -3.63
C THR A 15 -5.30 -8.78 -3.78
N ILE A 16 -4.06 -8.41 -3.43
CA ILE A 16 -2.93 -9.33 -3.36
C ILE A 16 -2.92 -10.00 -1.98
N GLU A 17 -3.03 -9.18 -0.93
CA GLU A 17 -2.86 -9.63 0.45
C GLU A 17 -3.69 -8.72 1.39
N ARG A 18 -4.14 -9.28 2.50
CA ARG A 18 -4.94 -8.58 3.53
C ARG A 18 -4.25 -8.65 4.88
N PHE A 19 -4.39 -7.58 5.65
CA PHE A 19 -3.72 -7.39 6.93
C PHE A 19 -4.71 -6.89 7.99
N PRO A 20 -4.53 -7.31 9.26
CA PRO A 20 -5.31 -6.80 10.38
C PRO A 20 -4.98 -5.35 10.73
N THR A 21 -3.74 -4.89 10.49
CA THR A 21 -3.26 -3.55 10.87
C THR A 21 -2.62 -2.81 9.70
N TYR A 22 -2.62 -1.48 9.76
CA TYR A 22 -1.94 -0.63 8.78
C TYR A 22 -0.42 -0.87 8.78
N ALA A 23 0.20 -1.03 9.95
CA ALA A 23 1.64 -1.25 10.09
C ALA A 23 2.11 -2.52 9.37
N GLU A 24 1.33 -3.60 9.45
CA GLU A 24 1.62 -4.83 8.70
C GLU A 24 1.47 -4.63 7.19
N ALA A 25 0.41 -3.95 6.76
CA ALA A 25 0.18 -3.65 5.35
C ALA A 25 1.29 -2.75 4.77
N GLU A 26 1.73 -1.74 5.50
CA GLU A 26 2.83 -0.85 5.10
C GLU A 26 4.16 -1.60 5.01
N ARG A 27 4.46 -2.46 6.00
CA ARG A 27 5.68 -3.29 5.99
C ARG A 27 5.70 -4.25 4.80
N ALA A 28 4.57 -4.88 4.49
CA ALA A 28 4.43 -5.75 3.33
C ALA A 28 4.53 -4.96 2.01
N ALA A 29 3.88 -3.79 1.93
CA ALA A 29 3.94 -2.91 0.77
C ALA A 29 5.37 -2.43 0.50
N SER A 30 6.08 -2.04 1.56
CA SER A 30 7.49 -1.63 1.53
C SER A 30 8.40 -2.75 1.02
N ARG A 31 8.24 -3.97 1.55
CA ARG A 31 9.01 -5.14 1.11
C ARG A 31 8.75 -5.43 -0.37
N ARG A 32 7.49 -5.41 -0.80
CA ARG A 32 7.09 -5.67 -2.18
C ARG A 32 7.60 -4.59 -3.13
N CYS A 33 7.46 -3.33 -2.74
CA CYS A 33 7.95 -2.18 -3.48
C CYS A 33 9.47 -2.26 -3.68
N ARG A 34 10.22 -2.66 -2.65
CA ARG A 34 11.67 -2.84 -2.73
C ARG A 34 12.08 -4.01 -3.64
N SER A 35 11.36 -5.12 -3.54
CA SER A 35 11.67 -6.34 -4.29
C SER A 35 11.34 -6.21 -5.78
N LEU A 36 10.17 -5.68 -6.10
CA LEU A 36 9.66 -5.62 -7.47
C LEU A 36 9.92 -4.29 -8.16
N ARG A 37 10.38 -3.26 -7.42
CA ARG A 37 10.52 -1.88 -7.91
C ARG A 37 9.23 -1.35 -8.55
N VAL A 38 8.09 -1.65 -7.94
CA VAL A 38 6.76 -1.17 -8.35
C VAL A 38 6.12 -0.34 -7.25
N SER A 39 5.24 0.59 -7.61
CA SER A 39 4.39 1.28 -6.65
C SER A 39 3.37 0.33 -6.03
N VAL A 40 3.21 0.36 -4.72
CA VAL A 40 2.33 -0.55 -3.98
C VAL A 40 1.30 0.24 -3.16
N PRO A 41 0.03 0.25 -3.59
CA PRO A 41 -1.03 0.96 -2.87
C PRO A 41 -1.60 0.11 -1.73
N VAL A 42 -1.78 0.76 -0.58
CA VAL A 42 -2.40 0.25 0.64
C VAL A 42 -3.79 0.85 0.78
N TYR A 43 -4.77 -0.01 1.02
CA TYR A 43 -6.17 0.33 1.20
C TYR A 43 -6.65 -0.08 2.59
N ARG A 44 -7.63 0.64 3.12
CA ARG A 44 -8.51 0.16 4.19
C ARG A 44 -9.89 -0.08 3.60
N ASN A 45 -10.34 -1.33 3.59
CA ASN A 45 -11.54 -1.78 2.88
C ASN A 45 -11.49 -1.42 1.39
N ARG A 46 -12.14 -0.33 1.00
CA ARG A 46 -12.19 0.21 -0.37
C ARG A 46 -11.58 1.62 -0.48
N THR A 47 -11.11 2.19 0.63
CA THR A 47 -10.52 3.53 0.67
C THR A 47 -9.02 3.43 0.50
N HIS A 48 -8.47 4.18 -0.45
CA HIS A 48 -7.03 4.29 -0.64
C HIS A 48 -6.43 5.09 0.52
N LEU A 49 -5.41 4.55 1.18
CA LEU A 49 -4.76 5.19 2.33
C LEU A 49 -3.35 5.65 2.03
N ALA A 50 -2.58 4.87 1.29
CA ALA A 50 -1.19 5.21 1.01
C ALA A 50 -0.72 4.51 -0.24
N THR A 51 0.28 5.08 -0.92
CA THR A 51 1.07 4.36 -1.92
C THR A 51 2.54 4.41 -1.54
N VAL A 52 3.18 3.24 -1.54
CA VAL A 52 4.63 3.12 -1.37
C VAL A 52 5.27 3.08 -2.74
N TYR A 53 6.21 3.98 -3.01
CA TYR A 53 6.94 4.07 -4.27
C TYR A 53 8.41 3.71 -4.10
N PRO A 54 9.04 3.11 -5.12
CA PRO A 54 10.47 2.89 -5.13
C PRO A 54 11.16 4.25 -5.28
N GLY A 55 12.00 4.63 -4.32
CA GLY A 55 12.88 5.79 -4.45
C GLY A 55 14.12 5.47 -5.29
N ALA A 56 14.77 6.51 -5.79
CA ALA A 56 15.96 6.40 -6.65
C ALA A 56 17.12 5.65 -5.95
N ASP A 57 17.37 5.94 -4.67
CA ASP A 57 18.56 5.47 -3.93
C ASP A 57 18.22 4.44 -2.84
N LYS A 58 17.41 3.42 -3.17
CA LYS A 58 16.94 2.37 -2.23
C LYS A 58 16.05 2.86 -1.09
N GLY A 59 15.76 4.16 -1.02
CA GLY A 59 14.72 4.73 -0.16
C GLY A 59 13.32 4.34 -0.64
N LEU A 60 12.35 4.33 0.25
CA LEU A 60 10.93 4.18 -0.09
C LEU A 60 10.24 5.52 0.14
N LEU A 61 9.40 5.94 -0.80
CA LEU A 61 8.56 7.12 -0.64
C LEU A 61 7.15 6.64 -0.30
N VAL A 62 6.67 6.95 0.90
CA VAL A 62 5.30 6.64 1.31
C VAL A 62 4.46 7.90 1.17
N PHE A 63 3.55 7.91 0.20
CA PHE A 63 2.58 8.99 0.06
C PHE A 63 1.30 8.60 0.79
N LEU A 64 1.07 9.24 1.94
CA LEU A 64 -0.19 9.11 2.65
C LEU A 64 -1.28 9.86 1.89
N THR A 65 -2.34 9.16 1.53
CA THR A 65 -3.58 9.75 1.07
C THR A 65 -4.36 10.19 2.30
N THR A 66 -4.26 11.47 2.66
CA THR A 66 -5.34 12.11 3.41
C THR A 66 -6.59 11.93 2.56
N ALA A 67 -7.66 11.36 3.14
CA ALA A 67 -8.87 11.01 2.40
C ALA A 67 -9.32 12.21 1.53
N GLY A 68 -9.16 12.12 0.21
CA GLY A 68 -9.49 13.18 -0.75
C GLY A 68 -8.45 13.43 -1.86
N SER A 69 -7.17 13.13 -1.63
CA SER A 69 -6.14 13.47 -2.62
C SER A 69 -5.96 12.36 -3.66
N ARG A 70 -6.73 12.44 -4.74
CA ARG A 70 -6.42 11.79 -6.02
C ARG A 70 -5.05 12.31 -6.46
N ILE A 71 -4.02 11.48 -6.39
CA ILE A 71 -2.81 11.69 -7.21
C ILE A 71 -3.20 11.17 -8.60
N ILE A 72 -3.46 12.09 -9.51
CA ILE A 72 -3.75 11.85 -10.94
C ILE A 72 -2.42 11.73 -11.67
#